data_AF-A0A925NPD9-F1
#
_entry.id   AF-A0A925NPD9-F1
#
_cell.length_a   1.000
_cell.length_b   1.000
_cell.length_c   1.000
_cell.angle_alpha   90.00
_cell.angle_beta   90.00
_cell.angle_gamma   90.00
#
_symmetry.space_group_name_H-M   'P 1'
#
loop_
_entity.id
_entity.type
_entity.pdbx_description
1 polymer ?
#
loop_
_entity_poly.entity_id
_entity_poly.type
_entity_poly.pdbx_seq_one_letter_code
_entity_poly.pdbx_strand_id
1 'polypeptide(L)'
;MPWSPENKFLWDFWFARQGEELHVFYLTAGHEQCKYNDRLKDDLSYVGHALLSPYGWRECTNSSAFTAGAPGAWDDLSIWTGSIIKDVQSNRFYFFYTAR
;
A
#
# COMPACT_ATOMS: atom_id res chain seq x y z
N MET A 1 17.42 -3.87 -9.81
CA MET A 1 16.54 -5.02 -10.15
C MET A 1 15.09 -4.60 -9.92
N PRO A 2 14.14 -5.11 -10.72
CA PRO A 2 12.71 -4.96 -10.40
C PRO A 2 12.41 -5.61 -9.05
N TRP A 3 11.41 -5.08 -8.35
CA TRP A 3 10.95 -5.61 -7.07
C TRP A 3 9.44 -5.74 -7.08
N SER A 4 8.93 -6.81 -6.48
CA SER A 4 7.52 -7.05 -6.21
C SER A 4 7.40 -7.83 -4.91
N PRO A 5 6.30 -7.68 -4.14
CA PRO A 5 6.07 -8.50 -2.98
C PRO A 5 5.89 -9.97 -3.36
N GLU A 6 6.33 -10.88 -2.49
CA GLU A 6 6.15 -12.31 -2.70
C GLU A 6 4.69 -12.72 -2.43
N ASN A 7 4.14 -13.62 -3.27
CA ASN A 7 2.80 -14.20 -3.12
C ASN A 7 1.65 -13.21 -3.00
N LYS A 8 1.80 -12.01 -3.58
CA LYS A 8 0.77 -10.98 -3.58
C LYS A 8 0.63 -10.33 -4.96
N PHE A 9 -0.59 -9.94 -5.29
CA PHE A 9 -0.84 -9.01 -6.39
C PHE A 9 -0.28 -7.63 -6.02
N LEU A 10 0.23 -6.90 -7.01
CA LEU A 10 0.65 -5.51 -6.86
C LEU A 10 0.06 -4.69 -8.00
N TRP A 11 -0.61 -3.61 -7.67
CA TRP A 11 -1.08 -2.60 -8.62
C TRP A 11 -1.05 -1.24 -7.94
N ASP A 12 -1.41 -0.17 -8.65
CA ASP A 12 -1.57 1.22 -8.20
C ASP A 12 -0.62 1.67 -7.08
N PHE A 13 0.35 2.49 -7.43
CA PHE A 13 1.44 2.84 -6.54
C PHE A 13 1.63 4.36 -6.37
N TRP A 14 2.14 4.73 -5.20
CA TRP A 14 2.44 6.10 -4.80
C TRP A 14 3.83 6.18 -4.17
N PHE A 15 4.48 7.31 -4.38
CA PHE A 15 5.85 7.52 -3.94
C PHE A 15 5.94 8.62 -2.91
N ALA A 16 6.74 8.40 -1.88
CA ALA A 16 7.16 9.42 -0.94
C ALA A 16 8.67 9.36 -0.74
N ARG A 17 9.32 10.51 -0.60
CA ARG A 17 10.76 10.59 -0.38
C ARG A 17 11.05 11.17 1.00
N GLN A 18 11.87 10.47 1.77
CA GLN A 18 12.30 10.87 3.10
C GLN A 18 13.80 10.70 3.21
N GLY A 19 14.54 11.82 3.17
CA GLY A 19 15.99 11.77 3.06
C GLY A 19 16.42 11.03 1.78
N GLU A 20 17.25 10.01 1.94
CA GLU A 20 17.75 9.17 0.84
C GLU A 20 16.82 7.99 0.52
N GLU A 21 15.81 7.73 1.35
CA GLU A 21 14.90 6.61 1.17
C GLU A 21 13.73 6.98 0.24
N LEU A 22 13.43 6.08 -0.70
CA LEU A 22 12.22 6.13 -1.52
C LEU A 22 11.21 5.13 -0.95
N HIS A 23 10.11 5.64 -0.42
CA HIS A 23 8.98 4.85 0.04
C HIS A 23 8.00 4.65 -1.12
N VAL A 24 7.55 3.42 -1.28
CA VAL A 24 6.49 3.04 -2.23
C VAL A 24 5.34 2.46 -1.43
N PHE A 25 4.18 3.09 -1.55
CA PHE A 25 2.91 2.55 -1.12
C PHE A 25 2.22 1.98 -2.34
N TYR A 26 1.55 0.84 -2.22
CA TYR A 26 0.94 0.16 -3.35
C TYR A 26 -0.30 -0.61 -2.94
N LEU A 27 -1.27 -0.77 -3.84
CA LEU A 27 -2.36 -1.70 -3.62
C LEU A 27 -1.88 -3.13 -3.77
N THR A 28 -2.34 -3.97 -2.85
CA THR A 28 -1.96 -5.38 -2.83
C THR A 28 -3.07 -6.25 -2.25
N ALA A 29 -3.03 -7.52 -2.59
CA ALA A 29 -3.88 -8.57 -2.04
C ALA A 29 -3.14 -9.91 -2.11
N GLY A 30 -3.32 -10.78 -1.10
CA GLY A 30 -2.66 -12.08 -1.06
C GLY A 30 -3.16 -13.01 -2.16
N HIS A 31 -2.27 -13.68 -2.89
CA HIS A 31 -2.65 -14.63 -3.94
C HIS A 31 -3.56 -15.73 -3.40
N GLU A 32 -3.23 -16.33 -2.25
CA GLU A 32 -4.04 -17.39 -1.64
C GLU A 32 -5.43 -16.90 -1.21
N GLN A 33 -5.51 -15.72 -0.60
CA GLN A 33 -6.77 -15.09 -0.19
C GLN A 33 -7.69 -14.86 -1.40
N CYS A 34 -7.09 -14.45 -2.52
CA CYS A 34 -7.78 -14.27 -3.79
C CYS A 34 -8.00 -15.58 -4.56
N LYS A 35 -7.63 -16.75 -4.02
CA LYS A 35 -7.68 -18.05 -4.72
C LYS A 35 -6.97 -18.01 -6.07
N TYR A 36 -5.89 -17.23 -6.18
CA TYR A 36 -5.14 -16.98 -7.41
C TYR A 36 -6.00 -16.42 -8.56
N ASN A 37 -7.14 -15.79 -8.25
CA ASN A 37 -8.04 -15.16 -9.20
C ASN A 37 -7.96 -13.63 -9.05
N ASP A 38 -7.46 -12.95 -10.08
CA ASP A 38 -7.27 -11.50 -10.11
C ASP A 38 -8.56 -10.71 -9.91
N ARG A 39 -9.71 -11.26 -10.30
CA ARG A 39 -11.03 -10.63 -10.12
C ARG A 39 -11.49 -10.55 -8.67
N LEU A 40 -10.84 -11.28 -7.75
CA LEU A 40 -11.18 -11.28 -6.33
C LEU A 40 -10.33 -10.30 -5.52
N LYS A 41 -9.32 -9.67 -6.11
CA LYS A 41 -8.37 -8.80 -5.39
C LYS A 41 -8.98 -7.46 -4.95
N ASP A 42 -9.99 -6.99 -5.66
CA ASP A 42 -10.51 -5.62 -5.53
C ASP A 42 -11.28 -5.38 -4.21
N ASP A 43 -11.95 -6.42 -3.70
CA ASP A 43 -12.63 -6.38 -2.39
C ASP A 43 -11.71 -6.84 -1.25
N LEU A 44 -10.48 -7.27 -1.56
CA LEU A 44 -9.47 -7.74 -0.59
C LEU A 44 -8.26 -6.80 -0.54
N SER A 45 -8.36 -5.64 -1.18
CA SER A 45 -7.24 -4.73 -1.37
C SER A 45 -6.89 -3.97 -0.11
N TYR A 46 -5.59 -3.88 0.15
CA TYR A 46 -5.02 -3.07 1.21
C TYR A 46 -3.75 -2.39 0.71
N VAL A 47 -3.23 -1.44 1.49
CA VAL A 47 -2.00 -0.72 1.16
C VAL A 47 -0.80 -1.45 1.73
N GLY A 48 0.05 -1.95 0.84
CA GLY A 48 1.39 -2.41 1.16
C GLY A 48 2.39 -1.26 1.17
N HIS A 49 3.55 -1.49 1.79
CA HIS A 49 4.62 -0.51 1.88
C HIS A 49 5.97 -1.19 1.68
N ALA A 50 6.80 -0.61 0.81
CA ALA A 50 8.20 -0.99 0.66
C ALA A 50 9.07 0.26 0.61
N LEU A 51 10.35 0.09 0.94
CA LEU A 51 11.35 1.13 0.82
C LEU A 51 12.50 0.67 -0.07
N LEU A 52 13.04 1.61 -0.82
CA LEU A 52 14.30 1.49 -1.53
C LEU A 52 15.33 2.35 -0.81
N SER A 53 16.42 1.72 -0.38
CA SER A 53 17.60 2.36 0.20
C SER A 53 18.85 2.04 -0.65
N PRO A 54 20.03 2.57 -0.29
CA PRO A 54 21.29 2.18 -0.94
C PRO A 54 21.58 0.67 -0.91
N TYR A 55 20.95 -0.08 0.00
CA TYR A 55 21.08 -1.53 0.13
C TYR A 55 20.05 -2.33 -0.67
N GLY A 56 19.15 -1.65 -1.41
CA GLY A 56 18.11 -2.26 -2.22
C GLY A 56 16.71 -2.16 -1.61
N TRP A 57 15.80 -2.96 -2.16
CA TRP A 57 14.38 -2.98 -1.78
C TRP A 57 14.12 -3.81 -0.52
N ARG A 58 13.21 -3.32 0.32
CA ARG A 58 12.72 -4.04 1.50
C ARG A 58 11.22 -3.79 1.69
N GLU A 59 10.45 -4.87 1.79
CA GLU A 59 9.05 -4.79 2.20
C GLU A 59 8.96 -4.41 3.68
N CYS A 60 8.06 -3.49 4.03
CA CYS A 60 7.81 -3.06 5.39
C CYS A 60 6.65 -3.87 5.98
N THR A 61 6.96 -5.01 6.58
CA THR A 61 5.96 -5.98 7.05
C THR A 61 5.32 -5.63 8.39
N ASN A 62 5.87 -4.67 9.13
CA ASN A 62 5.47 -4.39 10.51
C ASN A 62 4.24 -3.48 10.63
N SER A 63 3.71 -2.99 9.51
CA SER A 63 2.39 -2.38 9.45
C SER A 63 1.84 -2.63 8.05
N SER A 64 0.73 -3.35 7.92
CA SER A 64 -0.13 -3.12 6.77
C SER A 64 -0.47 -1.64 6.81
N ALA A 65 0.11 -0.85 5.91
CA ALA A 65 0.19 0.59 6.07
C ALA A 65 -1.21 1.20 6.23
N PHE A 66 -2.20 0.63 5.52
CA PHE A 66 -3.63 0.89 5.69
C PHE A 66 -4.41 -0.36 5.25
N THR A 67 -5.35 -0.80 6.08
CA THR A 67 -6.32 -1.87 5.77
C THR A 67 -7.74 -1.32 5.83
N ALA A 68 -8.71 -2.13 5.43
CA ALA A 68 -10.11 -1.85 5.69
C ALA A 68 -10.34 -1.51 7.17
N GLY A 69 -11.33 -0.65 7.40
CA GLY A 69 -11.79 -0.26 8.72
C GLY A 69 -12.43 -1.43 9.49
N ALA A 70 -12.86 -1.14 10.72
CA ALA A 70 -13.62 -2.11 11.50
C ALA A 70 -14.99 -2.39 10.83
N PRO A 71 -15.57 -3.60 10.99
CA PRO A 71 -16.88 -3.91 10.44
C PRO A 71 -17.95 -2.87 10.82
N GLY A 72 -18.69 -2.38 9.83
CA GLY A 72 -19.69 -1.32 9.96
C GLY A 72 -19.14 0.11 9.89
N ALA A 73 -17.82 0.29 9.73
CA ALA A 73 -17.25 1.57 9.34
C ALA A 73 -17.58 1.89 7.87
N TRP A 74 -17.37 3.14 7.47
CA TRP A 74 -17.64 3.59 6.11
C TRP A 74 -16.62 3.05 5.08
N ASP A 75 -15.51 2.48 5.55
CA ASP A 75 -14.38 1.95 4.79
C ASP A 75 -14.08 0.48 5.15
N ASP A 76 -15.11 -0.29 5.49
CA ASP A 76 -14.98 -1.64 6.06
C ASP A 76 -14.77 -2.77 5.04
N LEU A 77 -14.83 -2.50 3.73
CA LEU A 77 -14.60 -3.52 2.70
C LEU A 77 -13.16 -3.52 2.19
N SER A 78 -12.71 -2.44 1.56
CA SER A 78 -11.38 -2.41 0.96
C SER A 78 -10.83 -1.01 0.71
N ILE A 79 -9.49 -0.93 0.62
CA ILE A 79 -8.78 0.33 0.36
C ILE A 79 -8.36 0.39 -1.10
N TRP A 80 -8.67 1.52 -1.73
CA TRP A 80 -8.49 1.79 -3.14
C TRP A 80 -7.60 3.00 -3.37
N THR A 81 -7.42 3.31 -4.65
CA THR A 81 -6.45 4.27 -5.17
C THR A 81 -6.54 5.61 -4.47
N GLY A 82 -5.39 6.23 -4.27
CA GLY A 82 -5.23 7.41 -3.46
C GLY A 82 -4.15 8.36 -3.96
N SER A 83 -3.59 9.12 -3.03
CA SER A 83 -2.39 9.92 -3.23
C SER A 83 -1.69 10.17 -1.90
N ILE A 84 -0.38 10.42 -1.97
CA ILE A 84 0.40 10.83 -0.80
C ILE A 84 1.02 12.20 -1.07
N ILE A 85 0.87 13.10 -0.11
CA ILE A 85 1.50 14.42 -0.16
C ILE A 85 2.36 14.64 1.08
N LYS A 86 3.47 15.34 0.91
CA LYS A 86 4.29 15.82 2.01
C LYS A 86 3.96 17.29 2.25
N ASP A 87 3.47 17.61 3.44
CA ASP A 87 3.40 19.00 3.88
C ASP A 87 4.77 19.43 4.40
N VAL A 88 5.33 20.45 3.75
CA VAL A 88 6.65 21.00 4.08
C VAL A 88 6.64 21.79 5.38
N GLN A 89 5.50 22.35 5.80
CA GLN A 89 5.44 23.16 7.01
C GLN A 89 5.40 22.28 8.27
N SER A 90 4.54 21.27 8.30
CA SER A 90 4.46 20.34 9.42
C SER A 90 5.45 19.17 9.34
N ASN A 91 6.10 18.99 8.20
CA ASN A 91 6.93 17.82 7.87
C ASN A 91 6.16 16.49 8.04
N ARG A 92 4.86 16.50 7.76
CA ARG A 92 3.98 15.32 7.80
C ARG A 92 3.66 14.82 6.41
N PHE A 93 3.38 13.53 6.32
CA PHE A 93 2.80 12.92 5.13
C PHE A 93 1.31 12.72 5.35
N TYR A 94 0.51 13.12 4.37
CA TYR A 94 -0.93 12.88 4.33
C TYR A 94 -1.21 11.87 3.23
N PHE A 95 -1.87 10.77 3.61
CA PHE A 95 -2.32 9.75 2.69
C PHE A 95 -3.83 9.89 2.49
N PHE A 96 -4.23 10.17 1.26
CA PHE A 96 -5.62 10.20 0.83
C PHE A 96 -5.91 8.89 0.11
N TYR A 97 -7.05 8.27 0.38
CA TYR A 97 -7.43 7.00 -0.20
C TYR A 97 -8.91 7.00 -0.59
N THR A 98 -9.27 6.09 -1.48
CA THR A 98 -10.67 5.77 -1.77
C THR A 98 -11.05 4.56 -0.94
N ALA A 99 -12.23 4.56 -0.33
CA ALA A 99 -12.72 3.42 0.42
C ALA A 99 -13.96 2.82 -0.22
N ARG A 100 -14.20 1.55 0.10
CA ARG A 100 -15.42 0.82 -0.21
C ARG A 100 -15.95 0.13 1.03
#